data_AF-A0A952V5X7-F1
#
_entry.id   AF-A0A952V5X7-F1
#
_cell.length_a   1.000
_cell.length_b   1.000
_cell.length_c   1.000
_cell.angle_alpha   90.00
_cell.angle_beta   90.00
_cell.angle_gamma   90.00
#
_symmetry.space_group_name_H-M   'P 1'
#
loop_
_entity.id
_entity.type
_entity.pdbx_description
1 polymer ?
#
loop_
_entity_poly.entity_id
_entity_poly.type
_entity_poly.pdbx_seq_one_letter_code
_entity_poly.pdbx_strand_id
1 'polypeptide(L)'
;MKIFTFIIAASLAFLSACGGPAANTGNTTNNANAGNATAAKPTAPTKEAFLEMEKKAYEAWTKGDTAHFDKMLSDKFVGYNGGKRYGKADEMKMIGSVKCEAKSWSHEDAQMAKLNDDTYVMVYKSNFDGTCTMDGKTEKVPSPTRAATIWVRDGSDWKAAFHAETPIIDPKNPPAAPPTASGEKKEDASADAAKPAAGPNTEALKKMHQGGWDAWKAKDAKWFNDNMAAAASFVDPMGTYVATKADAIKVWTETMKCEGVTKAEITDAVATAISPTVEILTLKGAADGSCDGQKNGPLYQSAVYVKEGDAWKLAFMFESPAM
;
A
#
# COMPACT_ATOMS: atom_id res chain seq x y z
N MET A 1 42.93 52.97 26.97
CA MET A 1 43.28 53.52 25.65
C MET A 1 43.94 52.42 24.83
N LYS A 2 43.30 52.04 23.71
CA LYS A 2 43.82 51.35 22.50
C LYS A 2 44.51 49.99 22.76
N ILE A 3 43.84 48.84 22.62
CA ILE A 3 43.47 48.14 21.36
C ILE A 3 44.59 48.21 20.34
N PHE A 4 45.17 47.06 19.95
CA PHE A 4 45.39 46.71 18.54
C PHE A 4 45.66 45.21 18.35
N THR A 5 44.66 44.57 17.74
CA THR A 5 44.67 43.32 16.98
C THR A 5 45.61 43.39 15.77
N PHE A 6 46.25 42.28 15.35
CA PHE A 6 46.57 41.88 13.96
C PHE A 6 47.23 40.48 13.99
N ILE A 7 46.53 39.37 13.67
CA ILE A 7 46.45 38.66 12.36
C ILE A 7 47.80 38.49 11.64
N ILE A 8 48.19 37.23 11.35
CA ILE A 8 48.93 36.71 10.16
C ILE A 8 48.93 35.17 10.30
N ALA A 9 48.15 34.43 9.50
CA ALA A 9 48.50 33.79 8.22
C ALA A 9 49.32 32.48 8.36
N ALA A 10 48.78 31.42 7.76
CA ALA A 10 49.30 30.06 7.73
C ALA A 10 50.48 29.90 6.76
N SER A 11 51.37 28.92 7.05
CA SER A 11 51.68 27.75 6.19
C SER A 11 53.15 27.26 6.23
N LEU A 12 53.31 25.94 6.01
CA LEU A 12 54.48 25.16 5.54
C LEU A 12 55.57 24.77 6.59
N ALA A 13 55.74 23.50 6.98
CA ALA A 13 56.14 22.26 6.26
C ALA A 13 57.67 22.07 6.14
N PHE A 14 58.22 21.04 6.81
CA PHE A 14 59.52 20.39 6.51
C PHE A 14 59.43 18.91 6.99
N LEU A 15 59.33 17.94 6.08
CA LEU A 15 60.40 17.11 5.48
C LEU A 15 60.97 16.00 6.40
N SER A 16 60.53 14.76 6.11
CA SER A 16 61.28 13.48 5.94
C SER A 16 62.79 13.46 6.27
N ALA A 17 63.44 12.39 6.75
CA ALA A 17 63.13 10.95 6.84
C ALA A 17 64.27 10.21 7.60
N CYS A 18 64.11 8.88 7.73
CA CYS A 18 65.03 7.80 8.15
C CYS A 18 65.09 7.54 9.66
N GLY A 19 64.70 6.40 10.24
CA GLY A 19 64.28 5.09 9.72
C GLY A 19 65.08 3.98 10.44
N GLY A 20 64.42 3.14 11.25
CA GLY A 20 65.00 1.88 11.77
C GLY A 20 64.59 1.50 13.22
N PRO A 21 64.46 0.21 13.57
CA PRO A 21 63.27 -0.28 14.30
C PRO A 21 63.53 -1.06 15.60
N ALA A 22 62.40 -1.31 16.32
CA ALA A 22 62.02 -2.53 17.05
C ALA A 22 61.69 -2.40 18.54
N ALA A 23 60.67 -3.18 18.90
CA ALA A 23 60.34 -3.80 20.20
C ALA A 23 59.43 -3.07 21.21
N ASN A 24 58.16 -3.48 21.14
CA ASN A 24 57.43 -4.26 22.16
C ASN A 24 56.90 -3.60 23.45
N THR A 25 55.57 -3.76 23.58
CA THR A 25 54.78 -4.15 24.77
C THR A 25 54.74 -3.27 26.00
N GLY A 26 53.53 -2.85 26.36
CA GLY A 26 53.23 -2.47 27.75
C GLY A 26 51.97 -1.67 27.99
N ASN A 27 50.80 -2.29 27.76
CA ASN A 27 49.58 -2.13 28.56
C ASN A 27 48.91 -0.73 28.71
N THR A 28 47.80 -0.52 28.02
CA THR A 28 46.66 0.25 28.57
C THR A 28 45.35 -0.48 28.27
N THR A 29 44.78 -0.98 29.37
CA THR A 29 43.41 -1.46 29.61
C THR A 29 42.34 -0.99 28.61
N ASN A 30 41.76 -1.98 27.91
CA ASN A 30 40.53 -1.87 27.14
C ASN A 30 39.33 -1.59 28.07
N ASN A 31 38.69 -0.44 27.91
CA ASN A 31 37.30 -0.26 28.30
C ASN A 31 36.42 -0.63 27.09
N ALA A 32 35.86 -1.83 27.12
CA ALA A 32 34.96 -2.32 26.10
C ALA A 32 33.59 -1.64 26.27
N ASN A 33 33.36 -0.57 25.49
CA ASN A 33 32.02 -0.16 25.10
C ASN A 33 31.94 -0.14 23.57
N ALA A 34 32.10 -1.33 22.98
CA ALA A 34 31.79 -1.59 21.58
C ALA A 34 30.37 -2.18 21.55
N GLY A 35 29.40 -1.39 21.10
CA GLY A 35 28.02 -1.87 21.07
C GLY A 35 26.96 -0.85 20.69
N ASN A 36 27.23 0.05 19.75
CA ASN A 36 26.16 0.54 18.87
C ASN A 36 26.76 1.00 17.53
N ALA A 37 27.32 0.05 16.79
CA ALA A 37 27.36 0.21 15.36
C ALA A 37 25.89 0.20 14.93
N THR A 38 25.32 1.38 14.64
CA THR A 38 24.10 1.49 13.86
C THR A 38 24.31 0.65 12.62
N ALA A 39 23.72 -0.55 12.59
CA ALA A 39 23.78 -1.43 11.45
C ALA A 39 23.38 -0.60 10.24
N ALA A 40 24.23 -0.59 9.20
CA ALA A 40 23.94 0.13 7.98
C ALA A 40 22.55 -0.29 7.49
N LYS A 41 21.66 0.69 7.28
CA LYS A 41 20.30 0.41 6.80
C LYS A 41 20.41 -0.44 5.53
N PRO A 42 19.73 -1.58 5.43
CA PRO A 42 19.78 -2.40 4.22
C PRO A 42 19.40 -1.56 3.01
N THR A 43 20.07 -1.81 1.88
CA THR A 43 19.81 -1.13 0.60
C THR A 43 18.30 -1.10 0.30
N ALA A 44 17.84 0.01 -0.30
CA ALA A 44 16.47 0.12 -0.77
C ALA A 44 16.11 -1.08 -1.68
N PRO A 45 14.89 -1.63 -1.57
CA PRO A 45 14.46 -2.76 -2.38
C PRO A 45 14.36 -2.33 -3.84
N THR A 46 14.59 -3.27 -4.75
CA THR A 46 14.31 -3.06 -6.18
C THR A 46 12.90 -3.53 -6.50
N LYS A 47 12.35 -3.01 -7.59
CA LYS A 47 11.06 -3.45 -8.13
C LYS A 47 11.08 -4.94 -8.44
N GLU A 48 12.19 -5.44 -8.99
CA GLU A 48 12.38 -6.83 -9.35
C GLU A 48 12.44 -7.73 -8.12
N ALA A 49 13.03 -7.26 -7.01
CA ALA A 49 13.06 -8.00 -5.75
C ALA A 49 11.65 -8.15 -5.16
N PHE A 50 10.83 -7.09 -5.17
CA PHE A 50 9.44 -7.22 -4.74
C PHE A 50 8.59 -8.03 -5.70
N LEU A 51 8.76 -7.87 -7.02
CA LEU A 51 8.04 -8.71 -7.99
C LEU A 51 8.36 -10.20 -7.80
N GLU A 52 9.59 -10.54 -7.44
CA GLU A 52 9.96 -11.92 -7.07
C GLU A 52 9.28 -12.39 -5.78
N MET A 53 9.09 -11.51 -4.80
CA MET A 53 8.29 -11.81 -3.60
C MET A 53 6.81 -12.04 -3.95
N GLU A 54 6.22 -11.22 -4.84
CA GLU A 54 4.84 -11.43 -5.31
C GLU A 54 4.68 -12.79 -6.01
N LYS A 55 5.65 -13.18 -6.84
CA LYS A 55 5.64 -14.49 -7.52
C LYS A 55 5.70 -15.64 -6.52
N LYS A 56 6.55 -15.55 -5.50
CA LYS A 56 6.63 -16.56 -4.43
C LYS A 56 5.36 -16.61 -3.59
N ALA A 57 4.77 -15.46 -3.29
CA ALA A 57 3.47 -15.38 -2.62
C ALA A 57 2.39 -16.10 -3.45
N TYR A 58 2.39 -15.90 -4.77
CA TYR A 58 1.49 -16.56 -5.70
C TYR A 58 1.64 -18.09 -5.69
N GLU A 59 2.88 -18.57 -5.80
CA GLU A 59 3.18 -20.00 -5.74
C GLU A 59 2.81 -20.62 -4.39
N ALA A 60 2.98 -19.88 -3.29
CA ALA A 60 2.57 -20.30 -1.96
C ALA A 60 1.04 -20.35 -1.82
N TRP A 61 0.34 -19.34 -2.35
CA TRP A 61 -1.12 -19.22 -2.30
C TRP A 61 -1.80 -20.37 -3.03
N THR A 62 -1.34 -20.70 -4.24
CA THR A 62 -1.90 -21.83 -5.01
C THR A 62 -1.79 -23.18 -4.30
N LYS A 63 -0.85 -23.29 -3.34
CA LYS A 63 -0.58 -24.49 -2.52
C LYS A 63 -1.19 -24.42 -1.11
N GLY A 64 -1.86 -23.31 -0.75
CA GLY A 64 -2.35 -23.08 0.61
C GLY A 64 -1.25 -23.02 1.66
N ASP A 65 -0.03 -22.57 1.30
CA ASP A 65 1.14 -22.55 2.19
C ASP A 65 1.06 -21.43 3.23
N THR A 66 0.35 -21.71 4.32
CA THR A 66 0.23 -20.78 5.46
C THR A 66 1.56 -20.48 6.14
N ALA A 67 2.57 -21.36 6.10
CA ALA A 67 3.86 -21.08 6.73
C ALA A 67 4.63 -19.99 5.98
N HIS A 68 4.46 -19.90 4.65
CA HIS A 68 4.99 -18.80 3.86
C HIS A 68 4.34 -17.47 4.24
N PHE A 69 3.00 -17.42 4.27
CA PHE A 69 2.27 -16.19 4.55
C PHE A 69 2.41 -15.70 5.99
N ASP A 70 2.56 -16.60 6.97
CA ASP A 70 2.81 -16.18 8.35
C ASP A 70 4.10 -15.34 8.47
N LYS A 71 5.13 -15.68 7.67
CA LYS A 71 6.40 -14.94 7.63
C LYS A 71 6.31 -13.68 6.77
N MET A 72 5.58 -13.75 5.66
CA MET A 72 5.49 -12.66 4.68
C MET A 72 4.55 -11.54 5.14
N LEU A 73 3.46 -11.86 5.84
CA LEU A 73 2.46 -10.88 6.23
C LEU A 73 2.87 -10.14 7.50
N SER A 74 2.69 -8.81 7.47
CA SER A 74 2.81 -7.96 8.65
C SER A 74 1.73 -8.35 9.66
N ASP A 75 2.05 -8.27 10.96
CA ASP A 75 1.04 -8.44 12.01
C ASP A 75 -0.03 -7.33 11.99
N LYS A 76 0.25 -6.24 11.24
CA LYS A 76 -0.65 -5.12 11.00
C LYS A 76 -1.38 -5.21 9.66
N PHE A 77 -1.32 -6.37 9.01
CA PHE A 77 -1.97 -6.58 7.72
C PHE A 77 -3.45 -6.23 7.79
N VAL A 78 -3.92 -5.53 6.75
CA VAL A 78 -5.33 -5.18 6.56
C VAL A 78 -5.72 -5.41 5.11
N GLY A 79 -6.90 -5.98 4.90
CA GLY A 79 -7.55 -6.08 3.60
C GLY A 79 -9.07 -5.91 3.70
N TYR A 80 -9.72 -5.86 2.54
CA TYR A 80 -11.18 -5.89 2.38
C TYR A 80 -11.57 -6.96 1.38
N ASN A 81 -12.50 -7.84 1.76
CA ASN A 81 -13.06 -8.87 0.88
C ASN A 81 -14.51 -9.17 1.31
N GLY A 82 -15.43 -9.36 0.36
CA GLY A 82 -16.83 -9.71 0.63
C GLY A 82 -17.53 -8.77 1.61
N GLY A 83 -17.17 -7.48 1.59
CA GLY A 83 -17.67 -6.46 2.51
C GLY A 83 -17.22 -6.53 3.95
N LYS A 84 -16.23 -7.37 4.25
CA LYS A 84 -15.63 -7.46 5.57
C LYS A 84 -14.18 -6.99 5.51
N ARG A 85 -13.83 -6.11 6.44
CA ARG A 85 -12.43 -5.83 6.76
C ARG A 85 -11.85 -7.05 7.46
N TYR A 86 -10.66 -7.47 7.06
CA TYR A 86 -10.01 -8.65 7.63
C TYR A 86 -8.53 -8.37 7.93
N GLY A 87 -7.96 -9.16 8.85
CA GLY A 87 -6.56 -9.05 9.26
C GLY A 87 -5.75 -10.29 8.90
N LYS A 88 -4.46 -10.32 9.33
CA LYS A 88 -3.55 -11.45 9.08
C LYS A 88 -4.16 -12.80 9.43
N ALA A 89 -4.79 -12.94 10.61
CA ALA A 89 -5.37 -14.22 11.05
C ALA A 89 -6.48 -14.73 10.12
N ASP A 90 -7.32 -13.83 9.61
CA ASP A 90 -8.37 -14.17 8.66
C ASP A 90 -7.79 -14.56 7.30
N GLU A 91 -6.76 -13.83 6.85
CA GLU A 91 -6.01 -14.15 5.62
C GLU A 91 -5.36 -15.53 5.71
N MET A 92 -4.73 -15.85 6.85
CA MET A 92 -4.17 -17.18 7.11
C MET A 92 -5.23 -18.29 7.01
N LYS A 93 -6.42 -18.05 7.56
CA LYS A 93 -7.54 -19.00 7.50
C LYS A 93 -8.02 -19.18 6.06
N MET A 94 -8.14 -18.10 5.30
CA MET A 94 -8.54 -18.13 3.90
C MET A 94 -7.53 -18.92 3.07
N ILE A 95 -6.24 -18.59 3.16
CA ILE A 95 -5.16 -19.26 2.42
C ILE A 95 -5.10 -20.75 2.74
N GLY A 96 -5.23 -21.12 4.02
CA GLY A 96 -5.24 -22.53 4.43
C GLY A 96 -6.42 -23.35 3.88
N SER A 97 -7.47 -22.68 3.39
CA SER A 97 -8.63 -23.31 2.74
C SER A 97 -8.51 -23.41 1.21
N VAL A 98 -7.56 -22.67 0.61
CA VAL A 98 -7.41 -22.56 -0.83
C VAL A 98 -6.78 -23.83 -1.41
N LYS A 99 -7.36 -24.33 -2.51
CA LYS A 99 -6.74 -25.32 -3.38
C LYS A 99 -6.89 -24.90 -4.82
N CYS A 100 -5.79 -24.56 -5.50
CA CYS A 100 -5.84 -24.09 -6.87
C CYS A 100 -5.28 -25.10 -7.88
N GLU A 101 -5.93 -25.19 -9.03
CA GLU A 101 -5.44 -25.88 -10.23
C GLU A 101 -5.02 -24.82 -11.25
N ALA A 102 -3.76 -24.38 -11.16
CA ALA A 102 -3.18 -23.42 -12.09
C ALA A 102 -2.73 -24.11 -13.38
N LYS A 103 -3.25 -23.68 -14.53
CA LYS A 103 -2.75 -24.06 -15.86
C LYS A 103 -1.62 -23.15 -16.31
N SER A 104 -1.78 -21.84 -16.10
CA SER A 104 -0.76 -20.84 -16.38
C SER A 104 -1.01 -19.58 -15.55
N TRP A 105 0.05 -18.79 -15.34
CA TRP A 105 -0.05 -17.49 -14.68
C TRP A 105 1.12 -16.58 -15.06
N SER A 106 0.92 -15.27 -14.98
CA SER A 106 1.97 -14.27 -15.20
C SER A 106 1.69 -12.99 -14.41
N HIS A 107 2.77 -12.33 -13.97
CA HIS A 107 2.72 -10.97 -13.46
C HIS A 107 3.41 -10.04 -14.46
N GLU A 108 2.67 -9.04 -14.94
CA GLU A 108 3.06 -8.13 -16.01
C GLU A 108 2.98 -6.67 -15.54
N ASP A 109 3.63 -5.77 -16.30
CA ASP A 109 3.53 -4.32 -16.13
C ASP A 109 3.81 -3.82 -14.70
N ALA A 110 4.72 -4.50 -13.98
CA ALA A 110 5.03 -4.14 -12.61
C ALA A 110 5.56 -2.70 -12.50
N GLN A 111 4.94 -1.96 -11.59
CA GLN A 111 5.29 -0.61 -11.18
C GLN A 111 5.56 -0.59 -9.68
N MET A 112 6.48 0.26 -9.26
CA MET A 112 6.82 0.46 -7.85
C MET A 112 6.88 1.95 -7.55
N ALA A 113 6.21 2.37 -6.49
CA ALA A 113 6.35 3.72 -5.97
C ALA A 113 6.82 3.67 -4.51
N LYS A 114 7.76 4.55 -4.18
CA LYS A 114 8.25 4.75 -2.81
C LYS A 114 7.27 5.69 -2.09
N LEU A 115 6.70 5.22 -0.98
CA LEU A 115 5.84 6.06 -0.14
C LEU A 115 6.68 6.80 0.92
N ASN A 116 7.58 6.07 1.58
CA ASN A 116 8.66 6.62 2.41
C ASN A 116 9.88 5.67 2.36
N ASP A 117 10.89 5.86 3.21
CA ASP A 117 12.11 5.02 3.21
C ASP A 117 11.88 3.55 3.60
N ASP A 118 10.74 3.24 4.22
CA ASP A 118 10.41 1.96 4.83
C ASP A 118 9.04 1.43 4.37
N THR A 119 8.49 1.99 3.30
CA THR A 119 7.18 1.62 2.77
C THR A 119 7.11 1.91 1.27
N TYR A 120 6.70 0.89 0.51
CA TYR A 120 6.56 0.93 -0.94
C TYR A 120 5.23 0.33 -1.35
N VAL A 121 4.70 0.78 -2.48
CA VAL A 121 3.58 0.13 -3.16
C VAL A 121 4.09 -0.55 -4.42
N MET A 122 3.67 -1.79 -4.63
CA MET A 122 3.77 -2.52 -5.88
C MET A 122 2.40 -2.57 -6.53
N VAL A 123 2.34 -2.28 -7.83
CA VAL A 123 1.13 -2.46 -8.65
C VAL A 123 1.51 -3.24 -9.89
N TYR A 124 0.75 -4.26 -10.24
CA TYR A 124 1.02 -5.10 -11.40
C TYR A 124 -0.27 -5.69 -11.97
N LYS A 125 -0.19 -6.17 -13.21
CA LYS A 125 -1.27 -6.95 -13.83
C LYS A 125 -1.01 -8.42 -13.51
N SER A 126 -2.00 -9.10 -12.95
CA SER A 126 -1.97 -10.54 -12.72
C SER A 126 -2.85 -11.24 -13.76
N ASN A 127 -2.28 -12.23 -14.45
CA ASN A 127 -3.02 -13.14 -15.30
C ASN A 127 -3.00 -14.52 -14.64
N PHE A 128 -4.16 -15.15 -14.56
CA PHE A 128 -4.30 -16.54 -14.16
C PHE A 128 -5.23 -17.29 -15.11
N ASP A 129 -4.84 -18.50 -15.48
CA ASP A 129 -5.75 -19.49 -16.01
C ASP A 129 -5.77 -20.69 -15.08
N GLY A 130 -6.90 -20.90 -14.41
CA GLY A 130 -7.08 -21.99 -13.48
C GLY A 130 -8.36 -21.83 -12.68
N THR A 131 -8.56 -22.76 -11.76
CA THR A 131 -9.67 -22.75 -10.80
C THR A 131 -9.11 -22.81 -9.39
N CYS A 132 -9.86 -22.28 -8.43
CA CYS A 132 -9.55 -22.45 -7.02
C CYS A 132 -10.79 -22.95 -6.29
N THR A 133 -10.55 -23.85 -5.33
CA THR A 133 -11.56 -24.29 -4.37
C THR A 133 -11.38 -23.50 -3.09
N MET A 134 -12.43 -22.79 -2.68
CA MET A 134 -12.51 -22.05 -1.43
C MET A 134 -13.86 -22.37 -0.78
N ASP A 135 -13.85 -22.69 0.51
CA ASP A 135 -15.06 -23.10 1.26
C ASP A 135 -15.91 -24.18 0.56
N GLY A 136 -15.23 -25.13 -0.10
CA GLY A 136 -15.87 -26.25 -0.81
C GLY A 136 -16.48 -25.90 -2.17
N LYS A 137 -16.34 -24.66 -2.64
CA LYS A 137 -16.78 -24.23 -3.98
C LYS A 137 -15.57 -24.05 -4.90
N THR A 138 -15.60 -24.71 -6.05
CA THR A 138 -14.59 -24.56 -7.10
C THR A 138 -15.05 -23.55 -8.14
N GLU A 139 -14.29 -22.47 -8.30
CA GLU A 139 -14.62 -21.40 -9.25
C GLU A 139 -13.39 -21.04 -10.10
N LYS A 140 -13.64 -20.49 -11.28
CA LYS A 140 -12.57 -19.90 -12.10
C LYS A 140 -12.11 -18.61 -11.41
N VAL A 141 -10.81 -18.46 -11.21
CA VAL A 141 -10.26 -17.23 -10.63
C VAL A 141 -10.43 -16.09 -11.65
N PRO A 142 -10.90 -14.91 -11.23
CA PRO A 142 -10.98 -13.73 -12.09
C PRO A 142 -9.62 -13.42 -12.73
N SER A 143 -9.63 -13.06 -14.02
CA SER A 143 -8.42 -12.77 -14.79
C SER A 143 -8.77 -12.01 -16.07
N PRO A 144 -7.99 -10.97 -16.47
CA PRO A 144 -6.87 -10.41 -15.71
C PRO A 144 -7.33 -9.54 -14.53
N THR A 145 -6.50 -9.45 -13.49
CA THR A 145 -6.71 -8.54 -12.35
C THR A 145 -5.61 -7.49 -12.26
N ARG A 146 -5.93 -6.35 -11.66
CA ARG A 146 -4.98 -5.35 -11.19
C ARG A 146 -4.73 -5.62 -9.72
N ALA A 147 -3.51 -6.04 -9.41
CA ALA A 147 -3.08 -6.33 -8.04
C ALA A 147 -2.26 -5.15 -7.49
N ALA A 148 -2.40 -4.91 -6.19
CA ALA A 148 -1.54 -3.98 -5.46
C ALA A 148 -1.15 -4.53 -4.09
N THR A 149 0.11 -4.36 -3.71
CA THR A 149 0.67 -4.77 -2.42
C THR A 149 1.40 -3.60 -1.78
N ILE A 150 1.16 -3.37 -0.48
CA ILE A 150 1.95 -2.42 0.32
C ILE A 150 3.00 -3.19 1.11
N TRP A 151 4.27 -2.96 0.80
CA TRP A 151 5.41 -3.56 1.47
C TRP A 151 5.94 -2.60 2.54
N VAL A 152 6.04 -3.07 3.79
CA VAL A 152 6.60 -2.33 4.92
C VAL A 152 7.85 -3.02 5.45
N ARG A 153 8.83 -2.23 5.87
CA ARG A 153 10.02 -2.76 6.52
C ARG A 153 9.69 -3.17 7.96
N ASP A 154 10.12 -4.36 8.34
CA ASP A 154 10.07 -4.88 9.71
C ASP A 154 11.44 -5.47 10.07
N GLY A 155 12.24 -4.71 10.81
CA GLY A 155 13.64 -5.04 11.06
C GLY A 155 14.46 -5.08 9.77
N SER A 156 15.09 -6.22 9.49
CA SER A 156 15.81 -6.48 8.23
C SER A 156 14.91 -6.89 7.07
N ASP A 157 13.66 -7.25 7.37
CA ASP A 157 12.78 -7.93 6.44
C ASP A 157 11.74 -6.97 5.85
N TRP A 158 11.13 -7.39 4.74
CA TRP A 158 10.00 -6.73 4.12
C TRP A 158 8.77 -7.60 4.28
N LYS A 159 7.68 -7.00 4.77
CA LYS A 159 6.40 -7.69 5.00
C LYS A 159 5.27 -6.99 4.26
N ALA A 160 4.31 -7.76 3.75
CA ALA A 160 3.11 -7.20 3.14
C ALA A 160 2.15 -6.73 4.25
N ALA A 161 1.76 -5.46 4.21
CA ALA A 161 0.77 -4.87 5.13
C ALA A 161 -0.62 -4.73 4.49
N PHE A 162 -0.71 -4.92 3.18
CA PHE A 162 -1.93 -4.89 2.39
C PHE A 162 -1.70 -5.64 1.09
N HIS A 163 -2.71 -6.38 0.64
CA HIS A 163 -2.79 -6.91 -0.71
C HIS A 163 -4.26 -6.88 -1.16
N ALA A 164 -4.50 -6.46 -2.39
CA ALA A 164 -5.82 -6.52 -3.00
C ALA A 164 -5.74 -6.69 -4.51
N GLU A 165 -6.78 -7.27 -5.08
CA GLU A 165 -6.97 -7.43 -6.51
C GLU A 165 -8.35 -6.93 -6.92
N THR A 166 -8.44 -6.35 -8.11
CA THR A 166 -9.71 -6.02 -8.76
C THR A 166 -9.65 -6.46 -10.22
N PRO A 167 -10.73 -7.00 -10.80
CA PRO A 167 -10.75 -7.35 -12.22
C PRO A 167 -10.43 -6.14 -13.11
N ILE A 168 -9.65 -6.36 -14.17
CA ILE A 168 -9.46 -5.35 -15.21
C ILE A 168 -10.63 -5.47 -16.18
N ILE A 169 -11.52 -4.47 -16.16
CA ILE A 169 -12.73 -4.44 -16.98
C ILE A 169 -12.52 -3.46 -18.14
N ASP A 170 -12.74 -3.91 -19.37
CA ASP A 170 -12.86 -3.01 -20.52
C ASP A 170 -14.18 -2.23 -20.40
N PRO A 171 -14.15 -0.89 -20.24
CA PRO A 171 -15.37 -0.09 -20.13
C PRO A 171 -16.29 -0.21 -21.33
N LYS A 172 -15.75 -0.55 -22.52
CA LYS A 172 -16.53 -0.72 -23.74
C LYS A 172 -17.19 -2.09 -23.85
N ASN A 173 -16.70 -3.07 -23.08
CA ASN A 173 -17.17 -4.44 -23.07
C ASN A 173 -17.23 -4.96 -21.63
N PRO A 174 -18.06 -4.37 -20.75
CA PRO A 174 -18.17 -4.84 -19.39
C PRO A 174 -18.67 -6.29 -19.39
N PRO A 175 -18.15 -7.17 -18.52
CA PRO A 175 -18.75 -8.48 -18.32
C PRO A 175 -20.22 -8.31 -17.97
N ALA A 176 -21.05 -9.26 -18.41
CA ALA A 176 -22.45 -9.31 -17.97
C ALA A 176 -22.48 -9.26 -16.44
N ALA A 177 -23.37 -8.44 -15.88
CA ALA A 177 -23.57 -8.41 -14.44
C ALA A 177 -23.72 -9.86 -13.96
N PRO A 178 -23.03 -10.26 -12.87
CA PRO A 178 -23.27 -11.57 -12.28
C PRO A 178 -24.79 -11.73 -12.12
N PRO A 179 -25.37 -12.89 -12.46
CA PRO A 179 -26.76 -13.14 -12.12
C PRO A 179 -26.92 -12.76 -10.65
N THR A 180 -27.89 -11.90 -10.35
CA THR A 180 -28.25 -11.60 -8.96
C THR A 180 -28.28 -12.92 -8.24
N ALA A 181 -27.38 -13.11 -7.25
CA ALA A 181 -27.36 -14.31 -6.45
C ALA A 181 -28.73 -14.38 -5.78
N SER A 182 -29.67 -15.09 -6.41
CA SER A 182 -31.00 -15.33 -5.92
C SER A 182 -30.85 -16.27 -4.74
N GLY A 183 -30.64 -15.67 -3.57
CA GLY A 183 -30.48 -16.41 -2.32
C GLY A 183 -29.07 -16.48 -1.78
N GLU A 184 -28.23 -15.45 -1.95
CA GLU A 184 -27.43 -15.10 -0.78
C GLU A 184 -28.42 -14.70 0.30
N LYS A 185 -28.66 -15.62 1.26
CA LYS A 185 -29.09 -15.19 2.58
C LYS A 185 -28.23 -13.99 2.89
N LYS A 186 -28.85 -12.86 3.27
CA LYS A 186 -28.20 -11.95 4.21
C LYS A 186 -27.64 -12.88 5.26
N GLU A 187 -26.33 -13.10 5.23
CA GLU A 187 -25.66 -13.68 6.36
C GLU A 187 -25.91 -12.58 7.39
N ASP A 188 -26.94 -12.80 8.22
CA ASP A 188 -27.24 -11.93 9.34
C ASP A 188 -25.90 -11.69 9.98
N ALA A 189 -25.48 -10.42 9.98
CA ALA A 189 -24.23 -10.01 10.56
C ALA A 189 -24.18 -10.69 11.92
N SER A 190 -23.28 -11.68 12.05
CA SER A 190 -23.03 -12.28 13.35
C SER A 190 -22.75 -11.10 14.26
N ALA A 191 -23.64 -10.90 15.23
CA ALA A 191 -23.61 -9.77 16.15
C ALA A 191 -22.35 -9.79 17.05
N ASP A 192 -21.46 -10.77 16.85
CA ASP A 192 -20.24 -11.01 17.61
C ASP A 192 -18.93 -10.80 16.81
N ALA A 193 -18.98 -10.32 15.56
CA ALA A 193 -17.75 -9.83 14.92
C ALA A 193 -17.34 -8.50 15.57
N ALA A 194 -16.36 -8.54 16.48
CA ALA A 194 -15.83 -7.34 17.13
C ALA A 194 -15.46 -6.29 16.08
N LYS A 195 -16.03 -5.08 16.21
CA LYS A 195 -15.71 -3.96 15.33
C LYS A 195 -14.18 -3.74 15.36
N PRO A 196 -13.51 -3.62 14.19
CA PRO A 196 -12.07 -3.39 14.14
C PRO A 196 -11.68 -2.17 15.00
N ALA A 197 -10.63 -2.32 15.80
CA ALA A 197 -10.14 -1.21 16.62
C ALA A 197 -9.64 -0.08 15.71
N ALA A 198 -10.23 1.10 15.86
CA ALA A 198 -9.85 2.29 15.13
C ALA A 198 -8.51 2.84 15.63
N GLY A 199 -7.57 3.09 14.73
CA GLY A 199 -6.32 3.78 15.05
C GLY A 199 -6.57 5.26 15.45
N PRO A 200 -5.60 5.89 16.13
CA PRO A 200 -5.77 7.23 16.70
C PRO A 200 -6.06 8.32 15.67
N ASN A 201 -5.63 8.15 14.41
CA ASN A 201 -5.86 9.13 13.34
C ASN A 201 -7.13 8.85 12.52
N THR A 202 -7.96 7.86 12.89
CA THR A 202 -9.13 7.44 12.10
C THR A 202 -10.06 8.61 11.75
N GLU A 203 -10.45 9.43 12.73
CA GLU A 203 -11.36 10.56 12.46
C GLU A 203 -10.71 11.66 11.63
N ALA A 204 -9.42 11.92 11.83
CA ALA A 204 -8.67 12.92 11.06
C ALA A 204 -8.53 12.50 9.59
N LEU A 205 -8.13 11.25 9.34
CA LEU A 205 -7.99 10.69 8.00
C LEU A 205 -9.36 10.54 7.32
N LYS A 206 -10.40 10.13 8.04
CA LYS A 206 -11.78 10.14 7.54
C LYS A 206 -12.18 11.53 7.07
N LYS A 207 -11.99 12.56 7.90
CA LYS A 207 -12.32 13.95 7.52
C LYS A 207 -11.54 14.40 6.29
N MET A 208 -10.25 14.08 6.21
CA MET A 208 -9.42 14.39 5.05
C MET A 208 -9.93 13.67 3.80
N HIS A 209 -10.25 12.38 3.88
CA HIS A 209 -10.75 11.60 2.75
C HIS A 209 -12.11 12.08 2.27
N GLN A 210 -13.03 12.41 3.18
CA GLN A 210 -14.31 13.04 2.83
C GLN A 210 -14.09 14.38 2.11
N GLY A 211 -13.09 15.17 2.54
CA GLY A 211 -12.68 16.38 1.82
C GLY A 211 -12.23 16.10 0.38
N GLY A 212 -11.62 14.95 0.13
CA GLY A 212 -11.25 14.49 -1.22
C GLY A 212 -12.47 14.16 -2.08
N TRP A 213 -13.50 13.50 -1.51
CA TRP A 213 -14.77 13.27 -2.18
C TRP A 213 -15.51 14.59 -2.50
N ASP A 214 -15.49 15.55 -1.57
CA ASP A 214 -16.07 16.87 -1.78
C ASP A 214 -15.31 17.65 -2.87
N ALA A 215 -13.97 17.60 -2.85
CA ALA A 215 -13.11 18.19 -3.87
C ALA A 215 -13.32 17.56 -5.25
N TRP A 216 -13.46 16.24 -5.32
CA TRP A 216 -13.78 15.51 -6.55
C TRP A 216 -15.11 16.00 -7.15
N LYS A 217 -16.16 16.05 -6.32
CA LYS A 217 -17.49 16.55 -6.73
C LYS A 217 -17.43 18.00 -7.21
N ALA A 218 -16.62 18.83 -6.55
CA ALA A 218 -16.41 20.23 -6.89
C ALA A 218 -15.40 20.47 -8.02
N LYS A 219 -14.74 19.41 -8.54
CA LYS A 219 -13.63 19.50 -9.51
C LYS A 219 -12.47 20.39 -9.01
N ASP A 220 -12.20 20.38 -7.71
CA ASP A 220 -11.16 21.19 -7.06
C ASP A 220 -9.77 20.56 -7.18
N ALA A 221 -9.08 20.85 -8.28
CA ALA A 221 -7.72 20.40 -8.51
C ALA A 221 -6.70 20.95 -7.50
N LYS A 222 -6.98 22.10 -6.87
CA LYS A 222 -6.08 22.70 -5.90
C LYS A 222 -6.06 21.86 -4.62
N TRP A 223 -7.23 21.41 -4.16
CA TRP A 223 -7.32 20.55 -2.99
C TRP A 223 -6.45 19.29 -3.13
N PHE A 224 -6.54 18.60 -4.27
CA PHE A 224 -5.71 17.42 -4.51
C PHE A 224 -4.21 17.75 -4.60
N ASN A 225 -3.86 18.86 -5.24
CA ASN A 225 -2.46 19.33 -5.25
C ASN A 225 -1.93 19.56 -3.83
N ASP A 226 -2.74 20.12 -2.95
CA ASP A 226 -2.34 20.40 -1.58
C ASP A 226 -2.36 19.15 -0.68
N ASN A 227 -3.16 18.11 -0.98
CA ASN A 227 -3.42 17.00 -0.06
C ASN A 227 -2.89 15.63 -0.53
N MET A 228 -2.30 15.53 -1.71
CA MET A 228 -1.67 14.30 -2.21
C MET A 228 -0.15 14.37 -2.16
N ALA A 229 0.49 13.24 -1.83
CA ALA A 229 1.93 13.06 -1.86
C ALA A 229 2.45 13.13 -3.30
N ALA A 230 3.73 13.46 -3.49
CA ALA A 230 4.31 13.55 -4.83
C ALA A 230 4.21 12.22 -5.62
N ALA A 231 4.35 11.09 -4.92
CA ALA A 231 4.28 9.75 -5.48
C ALA A 231 2.85 9.20 -5.60
N ALA A 232 1.81 10.03 -5.40
CA ALA A 232 0.44 9.57 -5.35
C ALA A 232 -0.01 8.88 -6.65
N SER A 233 -0.64 7.72 -6.50
CA SER A 233 -1.22 6.94 -7.58
C SER A 233 -2.48 6.22 -7.09
N PHE A 234 -3.30 5.68 -7.99
CA PHE A 234 -4.44 4.87 -7.57
C PHE A 234 -4.85 3.80 -8.57
N VAL A 235 -5.57 2.80 -8.09
CA VAL A 235 -6.28 1.80 -8.88
C VAL A 235 -7.78 2.05 -8.73
N ASP A 236 -8.48 2.26 -9.85
CA ASP A 236 -9.93 2.46 -9.88
C ASP A 236 -10.71 1.13 -9.74
N PRO A 237 -12.05 1.15 -9.56
CA PRO A 237 -12.84 -0.06 -9.39
C PRO A 237 -12.86 -0.98 -10.62
N MET A 238 -12.40 -0.49 -11.77
CA MET A 238 -12.30 -1.22 -13.04
C MET A 238 -10.89 -1.78 -13.30
N GLY A 239 -9.97 -1.61 -12.35
CA GLY A 239 -8.58 -2.09 -12.47
C GLY A 239 -7.67 -1.18 -13.31
N THR A 240 -8.12 0.03 -13.66
CA THR A 240 -7.27 1.04 -14.29
C THR A 240 -6.27 1.55 -13.26
N TYR A 241 -4.99 1.49 -13.58
CA TYR A 241 -3.93 2.09 -12.76
C TYR A 241 -3.57 3.48 -13.28
N VAL A 242 -3.71 4.49 -12.43
CA VAL A 242 -3.29 5.87 -12.69
C VAL A 242 -2.02 6.14 -11.89
N ALA A 243 -0.88 6.18 -12.59
CA ALA A 243 0.43 6.05 -11.98
C ALA A 243 1.01 7.34 -11.37
N THR A 244 0.41 8.50 -11.66
CA THR A 244 0.97 9.79 -11.23
C THR A 244 -0.09 10.69 -10.59
N LYS A 245 0.37 11.56 -9.68
CA LYS A 245 -0.48 12.57 -9.05
C LYS A 245 -1.14 13.48 -10.09
N ALA A 246 -0.39 13.89 -11.11
CA ALA A 246 -0.92 14.79 -12.14
C ALA A 246 -2.04 14.12 -12.95
N ASP A 247 -1.85 12.85 -13.34
CA ASP A 247 -2.87 12.10 -14.05
C ASP A 247 -4.08 11.82 -13.17
N ALA A 248 -3.88 11.54 -11.88
CA ALA A 248 -4.97 11.31 -10.95
C ALA A 248 -5.84 12.56 -10.76
N ILE A 249 -5.21 13.72 -10.57
CA ILE A 249 -5.91 15.01 -10.52
C ILE A 249 -6.70 15.23 -11.80
N LYS A 250 -6.05 15.06 -12.95
CA LYS A 250 -6.68 15.21 -14.26
C LYS A 250 -7.88 14.28 -14.44
N VAL A 251 -7.78 13.02 -14.01
CA VAL A 251 -8.89 12.07 -14.05
C VAL A 251 -10.07 12.58 -13.23
N TRP A 252 -9.83 12.94 -11.96
CA TRP A 252 -10.90 13.36 -11.06
C TRP A 252 -11.52 14.71 -11.40
N THR A 253 -10.74 15.66 -11.91
CA THR A 253 -11.18 17.04 -12.09
C THR A 253 -11.47 17.43 -13.53
N GLU A 254 -11.01 16.68 -14.53
CA GLU A 254 -11.12 17.08 -15.94
C GLU A 254 -11.71 15.99 -16.84
N THR A 255 -11.17 14.76 -16.79
CA THR A 255 -11.50 13.77 -17.84
C THR A 255 -12.65 12.85 -17.47
N MET A 256 -12.83 12.51 -16.19
CA MET A 256 -13.96 11.69 -15.76
C MET A 256 -15.25 12.52 -15.76
N LYS A 257 -16.20 12.11 -16.61
CA LYS A 257 -17.44 12.85 -16.84
C LYS A 257 -18.51 12.33 -15.90
N CYS A 258 -18.83 13.11 -14.88
CA CYS A 258 -19.87 12.74 -13.92
C CYS A 258 -21.11 13.63 -14.06
N GLU A 259 -22.28 13.00 -14.01
CA GLU A 259 -23.58 13.64 -14.16
C GLU A 259 -24.47 13.31 -12.96
N GLY A 260 -25.17 14.33 -12.44
CA GLY A 260 -26.14 14.14 -11.35
C GLY A 260 -25.54 13.79 -9.98
N VAL A 261 -24.24 14.01 -9.78
CA VAL A 261 -23.60 13.79 -8.47
C VAL A 261 -23.94 14.96 -7.53
N THR A 262 -24.79 14.72 -6.55
CA THR A 262 -25.15 15.69 -5.50
C THR A 262 -24.67 15.25 -4.12
N LYS A 263 -24.55 13.94 -3.90
CA LYS A 263 -24.16 13.31 -2.64
C LYS A 263 -22.94 12.42 -2.84
N ALA A 264 -22.01 12.53 -1.92
CA ALA A 264 -20.84 11.69 -1.82
C ALA A 264 -20.53 11.52 -0.32
N GLU A 265 -20.42 10.29 0.14
CA GLU A 265 -20.21 9.99 1.56
C GLU A 265 -19.27 8.82 1.76
N ILE A 266 -18.55 8.87 2.88
CA ILE A 266 -17.75 7.75 3.36
C ILE A 266 -18.26 7.26 4.72
N THR A 267 -18.27 5.95 4.86
CA THR A 267 -18.73 5.24 6.06
C THR A 267 -17.71 4.17 6.43
N ASP A 268 -17.84 3.61 7.64
CA ASP A 268 -17.02 2.50 8.14
C ASP A 268 -15.51 2.71 8.07
N ALA A 269 -15.08 3.96 8.17
CA ALA A 269 -13.68 4.33 8.11
C ALA A 269 -12.91 3.82 9.35
N VAL A 270 -11.80 3.13 9.10
CA VAL A 270 -10.88 2.60 10.12
C VAL A 270 -9.45 2.82 9.65
N ALA A 271 -8.64 3.54 10.43
CA ALA A 271 -7.23 3.72 10.13
C ALA A 271 -6.36 2.68 10.86
N THR A 272 -5.34 2.18 10.17
CA THR A 272 -4.35 1.21 10.68
C THR A 272 -2.96 1.72 10.42
N ALA A 273 -2.20 2.01 11.48
CA ALA A 273 -0.82 2.49 11.35
C ALA A 273 0.15 1.35 11.03
N ILE A 274 0.62 1.27 9.79
CA ILE A 274 1.51 0.21 9.31
C ILE A 274 2.99 0.56 9.55
N SER A 275 3.33 1.85 9.62
CA SER A 275 4.61 2.38 10.11
C SER A 275 4.37 3.68 10.90
N PRO A 276 5.37 4.27 11.58
CA PRO A 276 5.18 5.52 12.33
C PRO A 276 4.70 6.71 11.49
N THR A 277 4.92 6.67 10.17
CA THR A 277 4.57 7.75 9.24
C THR A 277 3.69 7.29 8.08
N VAL A 278 3.11 6.08 8.15
CA VAL A 278 2.18 5.57 7.13
C VAL A 278 1.01 4.86 7.78
N GLU A 279 -0.20 5.23 7.36
CA GLU A 279 -1.44 4.56 7.76
C GLU A 279 -2.27 4.15 6.54
N ILE A 280 -2.99 3.04 6.67
CA ILE A 280 -4.01 2.63 5.72
C ILE A 280 -5.37 2.96 6.32
N LEU A 281 -6.11 3.84 5.67
CA LEU A 281 -7.52 4.12 5.93
C LEU A 281 -8.35 3.20 5.03
N THR A 282 -9.09 2.30 5.66
CA THR A 282 -10.06 1.48 4.94
C THR A 282 -11.48 1.94 5.22
N LEU A 283 -12.33 1.99 4.19
CA LEU A 283 -13.67 2.58 4.29
C LEU A 283 -14.60 2.11 3.17
N LYS A 284 -15.89 2.43 3.32
CA LYS A 284 -16.89 2.30 2.26
C LYS A 284 -17.23 3.68 1.71
N GLY A 285 -17.12 3.85 0.40
CA GLY A 285 -17.50 5.06 -0.32
C GLY A 285 -18.79 4.87 -1.11
N ALA A 286 -19.61 5.90 -1.21
CA ALA A 286 -20.79 5.93 -2.05
C ALA A 286 -21.05 7.33 -2.61
N ALA A 287 -21.49 7.41 -3.86
CA ALA A 287 -22.01 8.62 -4.47
C ALA A 287 -23.25 8.32 -5.31
N ASP A 288 -24.10 9.32 -5.48
CA ASP A 288 -25.19 9.27 -6.46
C ASP A 288 -24.70 9.64 -7.86
N GLY A 289 -25.62 9.70 -8.82
CA GLY A 289 -25.31 10.05 -10.21
C GLY A 289 -24.62 8.93 -10.99
N SER A 290 -23.95 9.33 -12.06
CA SER A 290 -23.18 8.48 -12.95
C SER A 290 -21.83 9.11 -13.27
N CYS A 291 -20.84 8.28 -13.57
CA CYS A 291 -19.56 8.70 -14.13
C CYS A 291 -19.23 7.84 -15.35
N ASP A 292 -18.80 8.49 -16.44
CA ASP A 292 -18.47 7.88 -17.73
C ASP A 292 -19.57 6.92 -18.25
N GLY A 293 -20.83 7.33 -18.04
CA GLY A 293 -22.02 6.58 -18.45
C GLY A 293 -22.40 5.40 -17.54
N GLN A 294 -21.63 5.14 -16.48
CA GLN A 294 -21.91 4.11 -15.50
C GLN A 294 -22.52 4.71 -14.24
N LYS A 295 -23.59 4.09 -13.72
CA LYS A 295 -24.19 4.50 -12.46
C LYS A 295 -23.20 4.26 -11.32
N ASN A 296 -23.02 5.27 -10.46
CA ASN A 296 -22.17 5.11 -9.29
C ASN A 296 -22.75 4.04 -8.34
N GLY A 297 -21.88 3.12 -7.93
CA GLY A 297 -22.18 2.08 -6.96
C GLY A 297 -21.35 2.27 -5.68
N PRO A 298 -21.70 1.57 -4.59
CA PRO A 298 -20.84 1.54 -3.42
C PRO A 298 -19.51 0.87 -3.78
N LEU A 299 -18.44 1.33 -3.14
CA LEU A 299 -17.08 0.80 -3.33
C LEU A 299 -16.36 0.67 -1.99
N TYR A 300 -15.42 -0.27 -1.92
CA TYR A 300 -14.45 -0.35 -0.83
C TYR A 300 -13.19 0.40 -1.25
N GLN A 301 -12.72 1.32 -0.39
CA GLN A 301 -11.45 2.03 -0.60
C GLN A 301 -10.45 1.63 0.47
N SER A 302 -9.23 1.39 0.03
CA SER A 302 -8.04 1.35 0.89
C SER A 302 -7.13 2.51 0.48
N ALA A 303 -7.11 3.56 1.29
CA ALA A 303 -6.34 4.77 1.07
C ALA A 303 -5.11 4.78 1.98
N VAL A 304 -3.92 4.87 1.38
CA VAL A 304 -2.65 4.92 2.10
C VAL A 304 -2.24 6.38 2.26
N TYR A 305 -2.07 6.80 3.51
CA TYR A 305 -1.62 8.13 3.88
C TYR A 305 -0.19 8.08 4.37
N VAL A 306 0.64 9.00 3.88
CA VAL A 306 2.00 9.22 4.37
C VAL A 306 2.08 10.56 5.10
N LYS A 307 2.82 10.61 6.20
CA LYS A 307 3.09 11.83 6.94
C LYS A 307 4.28 12.56 6.34
N GLU A 308 4.05 13.74 5.77
CA GLU A 308 5.05 14.66 5.24
C GLU A 308 5.12 15.89 6.14
N GLY A 309 6.18 16.00 6.95
CA GLY A 309 6.25 16.98 8.03
C GLY A 309 5.14 16.72 9.05
N ASP A 310 4.29 17.72 9.29
CA ASP A 310 3.12 17.60 10.18
C ASP A 310 1.83 17.23 9.45
N ALA A 311 1.84 17.14 8.12
CA ALA A 311 0.65 16.89 7.31
C ALA A 311 0.57 15.44 6.85
N TRP A 312 -0.61 14.84 6.94
CA TRP A 312 -0.93 13.60 6.24
C TRP A 312 -1.25 13.91 4.77
N LYS A 313 -0.76 13.07 3.86
CA LYS A 313 -0.95 13.19 2.41
C LYS A 313 -1.41 11.86 1.85
N LEU A 314 -2.41 11.87 0.96
CA LEU A 314 -2.84 10.67 0.24
C LEU A 314 -1.71 10.25 -0.73
N ALA A 315 -1.21 9.03 -0.58
CA ALA A 315 -0.06 8.53 -1.35
C ALA A 315 -0.39 7.31 -2.23
N PHE A 316 -1.43 6.56 -1.88
CA PHE A 316 -1.95 5.52 -2.76
C PHE A 316 -3.43 5.30 -2.44
N MET A 317 -4.21 4.88 -3.42
CA MET A 317 -5.58 4.44 -3.19
C MET A 317 -5.90 3.21 -4.05
N PHE A 318 -6.57 2.24 -3.45
CA PHE A 318 -7.09 1.07 -4.16
C PHE A 318 -8.60 1.02 -3.98
N GLU A 319 -9.33 0.98 -5.08
CA GLU A 319 -10.78 0.91 -5.10
C GLU A 319 -11.24 -0.43 -5.66
N SER A 320 -12.23 -1.02 -5.02
CA SER A 320 -12.89 -2.23 -5.52
C SER A 320 -14.41 -2.08 -5.42
N PRO A 321 -15.18 -2.64 -6.37
CA PRO A 321 -16.63 -2.63 -6.26
C PRO A 321 -17.09 -3.30 -4.96
N ALA A 322 -18.06 -2.70 -4.26
CA ALA A 322 -18.72 -3.37 -3.16
C ALA A 322 -19.81 -4.30 -3.72
N MET A 323 -19.38 -5.48 -4.17
CA MET A 323 -20.27 -6.59 -4.55
C MET A 323 -20.93 -7.20 -3.33
#